data_AF-A0A5C5V7B7-F1
#
_entry.id   AF-A0A5C5V7B7-F1
#
_cell.length_a   1.000
_cell.length_b   1.000
_cell.length_c   1.000
_cell.angle_alpha   90.00
_cell.angle_beta   90.00
_cell.angle_gamma   90.00
#
_symmetry.space_group_name_H-M   'P 1'
#
loop_
_entity.id
_entity.type
_entity.pdbx_description
1 polymer ?
#
loop_
_entity_poly.entity_id
_entity_poly.type
_entity_poly.pdbx_seq_one_letter_code
_entity_poly.pdbx_strand_id
1 'polypeptide(L)'
;MIWKASDYTLSGNVGGDATADAAYDLVCRTTADSPGFCVIELTDSVDSVRLRAEIVGLKEAFASRHASNSKGGFCWQSLLRFDQQETTKLHRDNGPEQSVLLLGYEPTPIASAMFVADFSACASDRGVTPADFLSKHNPMYGNNTRLLQDYTTTLECFSPHRPVIVMINNSVTDSTSEAGAMLGVLHGATVPSPSDDARRVINSTMFATGGEGMVGPVSEADVSDFLKTSSVRRRGYDKPHLEDDT
;
A
#
# COMPACT_ATOMS: atom_id res chain seq x y z
N MET A 1 2.41 12.33 -15.55
CA MET A 1 3.84 12.14 -15.21
C MET A 1 4.06 10.66 -14.93
N ILE A 2 5.09 10.03 -15.53
CA ILE A 2 5.37 8.61 -15.32
C ILE A 2 6.67 8.49 -14.52
N TRP A 3 6.58 7.86 -13.36
CA TRP A 3 7.70 7.59 -12.48
C TRP A 3 8.45 6.34 -12.95
N LYS A 4 9.77 6.29 -12.78
CA LYS A 4 10.52 5.05 -12.96
C LYS A 4 10.55 4.33 -11.64
N ALA A 5 9.97 3.13 -11.56
CA ALA A 5 9.87 2.38 -10.32
C ALA A 5 11.23 2.20 -9.62
N SER A 6 12.31 1.97 -10.38
CA SER A 6 13.69 1.84 -9.88
C SER A 6 14.17 3.03 -9.04
N ASP A 7 13.68 4.23 -9.34
CA ASP A 7 14.12 5.47 -8.65
C ASP A 7 13.45 5.59 -7.27
N TYR A 8 12.45 4.75 -7.01
CA TYR A 8 11.62 4.71 -5.79
C TYR A 8 11.60 3.31 -5.15
N THR A 9 12.57 2.48 -5.54
CA THR A 9 12.85 1.19 -4.93
C THR A 9 14.03 1.34 -3.98
N LEU A 10 13.78 1.01 -2.71
CA LEU A 10 14.81 0.89 -1.68
C LEU A 10 15.20 -0.58 -1.54
N SER A 11 16.46 -0.83 -1.20
CA SER A 11 16.95 -2.18 -0.88
C SER A 11 17.47 -2.20 0.54
N GLY A 12 16.97 -3.13 1.34
CA GLY A 12 17.48 -3.36 2.69
C GLY A 12 16.44 -3.92 3.64
N ASN A 13 16.91 -4.29 4.84
CA ASN A 13 16.03 -4.62 5.95
C ASN A 13 15.39 -3.34 6.49
N VAL A 14 14.16 -3.48 7.00
CA VAL A 14 13.30 -2.33 7.31
C VAL A 14 13.47 -1.85 8.75
N GLY A 15 14.14 -2.64 9.59
CA GLY A 15 14.49 -2.28 10.97
C GLY A 15 15.57 -1.20 11.13
N GLY A 16 16.01 -0.53 10.06
CA GLY A 16 16.95 0.59 10.13
C GLY A 16 16.27 1.92 9.82
N ASP A 17 16.51 2.93 10.67
CA ASP A 17 15.88 4.26 10.58
C ASP A 17 15.98 4.88 9.18
N ALA A 18 17.11 4.72 8.48
CA ALA A 18 17.35 5.30 7.17
C ALA A 18 16.39 4.81 6.06
N THR A 19 16.00 3.53 6.07
CA THR A 19 15.08 2.98 5.07
C THR A 19 13.66 3.51 5.31
N ALA A 20 13.21 3.51 6.56
CA ALA A 20 11.91 4.04 6.94
C ALA A 20 11.82 5.55 6.66
N ASP A 21 12.90 6.28 6.94
CA ASP A 21 13.04 7.70 6.67
C ASP A 21 12.89 8.04 5.18
N ALA A 22 13.63 7.34 4.32
CA ALA A 22 13.54 7.53 2.88
C ALA A 22 12.16 7.14 2.34
N ALA A 23 11.60 6.02 2.81
CA ALA A 23 10.26 5.59 2.41
C ALA A 23 9.20 6.61 2.84
N TYR A 24 9.33 7.23 4.01
CA TYR A 24 8.41 8.27 4.47
C TYR A 24 8.39 9.48 3.53
N ASP A 25 9.56 9.96 3.11
CA ASP A 25 9.65 11.11 2.20
C ASP A 25 9.03 10.84 0.84
N LEU A 26 9.12 9.59 0.37
CA LEU A 26 8.51 9.17 -0.91
C LEU A 26 7.00 8.97 -0.82
N VAL A 27 6.51 8.45 0.31
CA VAL A 27 5.11 8.06 0.50
C VAL A 27 4.27 9.22 1.04
N CYS A 28 4.70 9.85 2.13
CA CYS A 28 3.96 10.92 2.85
C CYS A 28 4.13 12.29 2.18
N ARG A 29 4.04 12.33 0.86
CA ARG A 29 4.16 13.55 0.06
C ARG A 29 3.00 14.52 0.27
N THR A 30 3.28 15.80 0.12
CA THR A 30 2.29 16.90 0.15
C THR A 30 2.24 17.68 -1.18
N THR A 31 3.14 17.38 -2.11
CA THR A 31 3.18 17.94 -3.48
C THR A 31 3.22 16.82 -4.51
N ALA A 32 2.96 17.15 -5.78
CA ALA A 32 2.97 16.20 -6.88
C ALA A 32 4.38 15.91 -7.46
N ASP A 33 5.45 16.39 -6.80
CA ASP A 33 6.83 16.24 -7.27
C ASP A 33 7.48 14.90 -6.87
N SER A 34 6.70 14.04 -6.22
CA SER A 34 7.11 12.72 -5.72
C SER A 34 5.99 11.71 -5.96
N PRO A 35 6.30 10.40 -5.99
CA PRO A 35 5.40 9.40 -6.51
C PRO A 35 4.25 9.01 -5.59
N GLY A 36 4.37 9.24 -4.27
CA GLY A 36 3.35 8.82 -3.30
C GLY A 36 3.32 7.31 -3.07
N PHE A 37 4.37 6.60 -3.48
CA PHE A 37 4.59 5.18 -3.22
C PHE A 37 6.08 4.91 -3.02
N CYS A 38 6.39 3.77 -2.41
CA CYS A 38 7.75 3.25 -2.29
C CYS A 38 7.72 1.73 -2.42
N VAL A 39 8.72 1.16 -3.09
CA VAL A 39 8.97 -0.29 -3.09
C VAL A 39 10.18 -0.57 -2.20
N ILE A 40 10.12 -1.59 -1.36
CA ILE A 40 11.23 -2.02 -0.53
C ILE A 40 11.50 -3.50 -0.85
N GLU A 41 12.65 -3.73 -1.48
CA GLU A 41 13.17 -5.07 -1.72
C GLU A 41 13.99 -5.53 -0.51
N LEU A 42 13.51 -6.59 0.14
CA LEU A 42 14.20 -7.15 1.29
C LEU A 42 15.41 -7.95 0.81
N THR A 43 16.57 -7.65 1.39
CA THR A 43 17.86 -8.21 0.96
C THR A 43 18.14 -9.59 1.56
N ASP A 44 17.56 -9.87 2.71
CA ASP A 44 17.72 -11.16 3.41
C ASP A 44 16.63 -12.15 3.01
N SER A 45 16.91 -13.44 3.21
CA SER A 45 15.88 -14.49 3.14
C SER A 45 14.89 -14.30 4.29
N VAL A 46 13.88 -13.48 4.04
CA VAL A 46 12.81 -13.17 4.99
C VAL A 46 11.67 -14.17 4.79
N ASP A 47 11.38 -14.96 5.81
CA ASP A 47 10.20 -15.82 5.83
C ASP A 47 8.91 -15.02 6.09
N SER A 48 7.76 -15.69 6.02
CA SER A 48 6.44 -15.07 6.21
C SER A 48 6.30 -14.38 7.58
N VAL A 49 6.85 -14.96 8.65
CA VAL A 49 6.76 -14.39 10.01
C VAL A 49 7.64 -13.13 10.10
N ARG A 50 8.87 -13.22 9.59
CA ARG A 50 9.80 -12.10 9.59
C ARG A 50 9.29 -10.97 8.71
N LEU A 51 8.65 -11.24 7.57
CA LEU A 51 8.04 -10.22 6.72
C LEU A 51 7.00 -9.40 7.49
N ARG A 52 6.13 -10.05 8.26
CA ARG A 52 5.15 -9.35 9.10
C ARG A 52 5.82 -8.54 10.21
N ALA A 53 6.90 -9.04 10.79
CA ALA A 53 7.67 -8.28 11.77
C ALA A 53 8.32 -7.02 11.13
N GLU A 54 8.84 -7.12 9.91
CA GLU A 54 9.37 -5.97 9.16
C GLU A 54 8.26 -4.94 8.86
N ILE A 55 7.05 -5.37 8.47
CA ILE A 55 5.90 -4.48 8.25
C ILE A 55 5.52 -3.72 9.52
N VAL A 56 5.43 -4.42 10.66
CA VAL A 56 5.10 -3.80 11.95
C VAL A 56 6.21 -2.82 12.36
N GLY A 57 7.47 -3.22 12.27
CA GLY A 57 8.62 -2.35 12.58
C GLY A 57 8.66 -1.09 11.71
N LEU A 58 8.41 -1.23 10.41
CA LEU A 58 8.35 -0.12 9.47
C LEU A 58 7.24 0.87 9.84
N LYS A 59 6.04 0.41 10.20
CA LYS A 59 4.97 1.30 10.66
C LYS A 59 5.40 2.07 11.90
N GLU A 60 6.04 1.43 12.88
CA GLU A 60 6.43 2.11 14.12
C GLU A 60 7.52 3.18 13.88
N ALA A 61 8.46 2.91 12.97
CA ALA A 61 9.43 3.90 12.52
C ALA A 61 8.73 5.07 11.79
N PHE A 62 7.77 4.77 10.90
CA PHE A 62 6.93 5.78 10.23
C PHE A 62 6.15 6.63 11.22
N ALA A 63 5.53 6.01 12.24
CA ALA A 63 4.77 6.71 13.26
C ALA A 63 5.66 7.67 14.06
N SER A 64 6.86 7.22 14.42
CA SER A 64 7.85 8.02 15.14
C SER A 64 8.32 9.22 14.33
N ARG A 65 8.59 9.03 13.03
CA ARG A 65 8.94 10.12 12.10
C ARG A 65 7.76 11.06 11.81
N HIS A 66 6.54 10.54 11.77
CA HIS A 66 5.36 11.39 11.56
C HIS A 66 5.14 12.31 12.76
N ALA A 67 5.23 11.77 13.98
CA ALA A 67 5.02 12.53 15.21
C ALA A 67 6.07 13.64 15.45
N SER A 68 7.27 13.53 14.88
CA SER A 68 8.26 14.61 14.93
C SER A 68 7.95 15.76 13.96
N ASN A 69 7.14 15.51 12.93
CA ASN A 69 6.84 16.45 11.84
C ASN A 69 5.41 16.98 11.86
N SER A 70 4.51 16.39 12.64
CA SER A 70 3.09 16.75 12.70
C SER A 70 2.56 16.76 14.14
N LYS A 71 1.38 17.34 14.34
CA LYS A 71 0.69 17.36 15.66
C LYS A 71 -0.06 16.04 15.96
N GLY A 72 0.15 14.99 15.17
CA GLY A 72 -0.59 13.74 15.27
C GLY A 72 0.32 12.52 15.15
N GLY A 73 -0.26 11.34 15.35
CA GLY A 73 0.43 10.05 15.21
C GLY A 73 -0.27 9.15 14.21
N PHE A 74 0.40 8.06 13.82
CA PHE A 74 -0.23 7.00 13.03
C PHE A 74 -0.80 5.90 13.94
N CYS A 75 -2.07 5.54 13.71
CA CYS A 75 -2.71 4.40 14.35
C CYS A 75 -3.14 3.36 13.31
N TRP A 76 -3.01 2.08 13.69
CA TRP A 76 -3.42 0.95 12.87
C TRP A 76 -4.92 0.98 12.58
N GLN A 77 -5.28 0.71 11.34
CA GLN A 77 -6.66 0.62 10.85
C GLN A 77 -7.03 -0.83 10.48
N SER A 78 -6.09 -1.59 9.94
CA SER A 78 -6.30 -3.00 9.58
C SER A 78 -5.00 -3.78 9.53
N LEU A 79 -5.10 -5.08 9.80
CA LEU A 79 -4.04 -6.08 9.66
C LEU A 79 -4.65 -7.34 9.03
N LEU A 80 -4.27 -7.65 7.79
CA LEU A 80 -4.87 -8.74 7.01
C LEU A 80 -3.78 -9.58 6.33
N ARG A 81 -4.04 -10.88 6.21
CA ARG A 81 -3.24 -11.81 5.41
C ARG A 81 -4.16 -12.65 4.54
N PHE A 82 -4.00 -12.55 3.23
CA PHE A 82 -4.90 -13.20 2.27
C PHE A 82 -4.20 -13.63 0.99
N ASP A 83 -4.79 -14.60 0.30
CA ASP A 83 -4.37 -15.06 -1.02
C ASP A 83 -5.11 -14.24 -2.09
N GLN A 84 -4.37 -13.46 -2.88
CA GLN A 84 -4.95 -12.63 -3.95
C GLN A 84 -4.56 -13.15 -5.33
N GLN A 85 -5.50 -13.89 -5.92
CA GLN A 85 -5.40 -14.43 -7.27
C GLN A 85 -6.12 -13.57 -8.32
N GLU A 86 -6.95 -12.62 -7.89
CA GLU A 86 -7.74 -11.78 -8.80
C GLU A 86 -6.98 -10.55 -9.28
N THR A 87 -7.20 -10.22 -10.56
CA THR A 87 -6.80 -8.93 -11.14
C THR A 87 -7.69 -7.83 -10.60
N THR A 88 -7.09 -6.74 -10.12
CA THR A 88 -7.80 -5.58 -9.59
C THR A 88 -7.62 -4.38 -10.51
N LYS A 89 -8.72 -3.63 -10.72
CA LYS A 89 -8.65 -2.32 -11.36
C LYS A 89 -7.91 -1.33 -10.46
N LEU A 90 -7.50 -0.18 -11.00
CA LEU A 90 -7.02 0.93 -10.18
C LEU A 90 -8.10 1.36 -9.18
N HIS A 91 -7.76 1.36 -7.90
CA HIS A 91 -8.65 1.74 -6.81
C HIS A 91 -7.87 2.32 -5.62
N ARG A 92 -8.62 2.96 -4.75
CA ARG A 92 -8.21 3.36 -3.41
C ARG A 92 -8.83 2.35 -2.45
N ASP A 93 -8.09 1.91 -1.45
CA ASP A 93 -8.67 1.07 -0.40
C ASP A 93 -9.52 1.92 0.54
N ASN A 94 -10.60 1.32 1.03
CA ASN A 94 -11.44 1.99 2.02
C ASN A 94 -10.63 2.25 3.29
N GLY A 95 -10.64 3.49 3.74
CA GLY A 95 -9.91 3.93 4.92
C GLY A 95 -10.11 5.43 5.18
N PRO A 96 -9.52 5.96 6.27
CA PRO A 96 -9.54 7.39 6.56
C PRO A 96 -8.92 8.24 5.44
N GLU A 97 -9.25 9.53 5.43
CA GLU A 97 -8.82 10.47 4.39
C GLU A 97 -7.30 10.60 4.28
N GLN A 98 -6.59 10.49 5.39
CA GLN A 98 -5.13 10.48 5.44
C GLN A 98 -4.65 9.12 5.93
N SER A 99 -4.30 8.24 4.99
CA SER A 99 -3.91 6.87 5.28
C SER A 99 -2.80 6.37 4.37
N VAL A 100 -2.05 5.40 4.88
CA VAL A 100 -1.00 4.69 4.15
C VAL A 100 -1.32 3.21 4.19
N LEU A 101 -1.24 2.58 3.02
CA LEU A 101 -1.39 1.15 2.82
C LEU A 101 -0.01 0.52 2.66
N LEU A 102 0.20 -0.61 3.32
CA LEU A 102 1.45 -1.35 3.34
C LEU A 102 1.16 -2.79 2.94
N LEU A 103 1.68 -3.20 1.79
CA LEU A 103 1.46 -4.51 1.18
C LEU A 103 2.75 -5.31 1.17
N GLY A 104 2.87 -6.29 2.06
CA GLY A 104 3.96 -7.25 2.08
C GLY A 104 3.64 -8.49 1.26
N TYR A 105 4.27 -8.61 0.10
CA TYR A 105 4.15 -9.75 -0.79
C TYR A 105 5.11 -10.86 -0.37
N GLU A 106 4.55 -12.04 -0.10
CA GLU A 106 5.36 -13.26 0.09
C GLU A 106 5.85 -13.77 -1.28
N PRO A 107 7.02 -14.44 -1.34
CA PRO A 107 7.52 -15.04 -2.58
C PRO A 107 6.50 -15.99 -3.20
N THR A 108 6.26 -15.87 -4.50
CA THR A 108 5.25 -16.67 -5.20
C THR A 108 5.62 -16.99 -6.64
N PRO A 109 5.35 -18.21 -7.15
CA PRO A 109 5.50 -18.50 -8.57
C PRO A 109 4.39 -17.86 -9.44
N ILE A 110 3.35 -17.28 -8.83
CA ILE A 110 2.26 -16.62 -9.56
C ILE A 110 2.78 -15.32 -10.18
N ALA A 111 2.88 -15.32 -11.51
CA ALA A 111 3.22 -14.10 -12.25
C ALA A 111 2.18 -13.01 -11.97
N SER A 112 2.65 -11.81 -11.60
CA SER A 112 1.79 -10.66 -11.39
C SER A 112 2.53 -9.35 -11.64
N ALA A 113 1.78 -8.30 -11.95
CA ALA A 113 2.28 -6.94 -12.04
C ALA A 113 1.38 -6.02 -11.21
N MET A 114 1.94 -4.91 -10.74
CA MET A 114 1.22 -3.89 -9.98
C MET A 114 1.38 -2.55 -10.65
N PHE A 115 0.35 -1.73 -10.49
CA PHE A 115 0.27 -0.41 -11.07
C PHE A 115 -0.06 0.57 -9.97
N VAL A 116 0.57 1.73 -10.02
CA VAL A 116 0.24 2.87 -9.17
C VAL A 116 -0.06 4.06 -10.05
N ALA A 117 -1.22 4.68 -9.86
CA ALA A 117 -1.66 5.83 -10.63
C ALA A 117 -1.79 7.07 -9.76
N ASP A 118 -1.06 8.12 -10.13
CA ASP A 118 -1.09 9.40 -9.44
C ASP A 118 -2.35 10.21 -9.80
N PHE A 119 -3.47 9.83 -9.20
CA PHE A 119 -4.75 10.51 -9.42
C PHE A 119 -4.77 11.92 -8.81
N SER A 120 -3.98 12.19 -7.78
CA SER A 120 -3.88 13.54 -7.19
C SER A 120 -3.20 14.51 -8.15
N ALA A 121 -2.12 14.11 -8.82
CA ALA A 121 -1.51 14.92 -9.87
C ALA A 121 -2.49 15.13 -11.04
N CYS A 122 -3.18 14.06 -11.49
CA CYS A 122 -4.18 14.16 -12.55
C CYS A 122 -5.35 15.09 -12.18
N ALA A 123 -5.79 15.07 -10.92
CA ALA A 123 -6.81 15.98 -10.40
C ALA A 123 -6.33 17.44 -10.43
N SER A 124 -5.10 17.67 -9.96
CA SER A 124 -4.46 19.00 -9.95
C SER A 124 -4.32 19.58 -11.36
N ASP A 125 -3.80 18.81 -12.32
CA ASP A 125 -3.66 19.22 -13.73
C ASP A 125 -5.00 19.56 -14.40
N ARG A 126 -6.11 19.09 -13.82
CA ARG A 126 -7.49 19.35 -14.26
C ARG A 126 -8.18 20.45 -13.46
N GLY A 127 -7.53 21.03 -12.46
CA GLY A 127 -8.10 22.06 -11.59
C GLY A 127 -9.25 21.56 -10.70
N VAL A 128 -9.22 20.29 -10.29
CA VAL A 128 -10.20 19.71 -9.36
C VAL A 128 -9.50 19.08 -8.15
N THR A 129 -10.25 18.91 -7.05
CA THR A 129 -9.73 18.22 -5.87
C THR A 129 -9.61 16.71 -6.10
N PRO A 130 -8.74 15.99 -5.38
CA PRO A 130 -8.66 14.53 -5.46
C PRO A 130 -9.99 13.83 -5.14
N ALA A 131 -10.75 14.34 -4.15
CA ALA A 131 -12.07 13.83 -3.81
C ALA A 131 -13.08 14.01 -4.95
N ASP A 132 -13.12 15.20 -5.57
CA ASP A 132 -13.99 15.47 -6.73
C ASP A 132 -13.61 14.61 -7.94
N PHE A 133 -12.31 14.39 -8.15
CA PHE A 133 -11.82 13.51 -9.20
C PHE A 133 -12.35 12.09 -8.99
N LEU A 134 -12.21 11.51 -7.79
CA LEU A 134 -12.70 10.16 -7.54
C LEU A 134 -14.23 10.07 -7.59
N SER A 135 -14.95 11.10 -7.13
CA SER A 135 -16.42 11.18 -7.26
C SER A 135 -16.89 11.06 -8.72
N LYS A 136 -16.20 11.73 -9.66
CA LYS A 136 -16.62 11.83 -11.07
C LYS A 136 -15.95 10.80 -11.99
N HIS A 137 -14.74 10.38 -11.64
CA HIS A 137 -13.83 9.64 -12.52
C HIS A 137 -13.23 8.39 -11.85
N ASN A 138 -13.89 7.83 -10.83
CA ASN A 138 -13.45 6.59 -10.20
C ASN A 138 -13.18 5.50 -11.27
N PRO A 139 -11.95 4.95 -11.37
CA PRO A 139 -11.62 3.91 -12.36
C PRO A 139 -12.35 2.58 -12.12
N MET A 140 -12.95 2.37 -10.95
CA MET A 140 -13.81 1.22 -10.68
C MET A 140 -15.06 1.21 -11.57
N TYR A 141 -15.54 2.39 -11.98
CA TYR A 141 -16.75 2.56 -12.78
C TYR A 141 -16.42 3.05 -14.21
N GLY A 142 -17.10 2.48 -15.21
CA GLY A 142 -16.94 2.88 -16.60
C GLY A 142 -15.53 2.62 -17.16
N ASN A 143 -15.11 3.46 -18.11
CA ASN A 143 -13.80 3.38 -18.78
C ASN A 143 -12.85 4.53 -18.35
N ASN A 144 -12.95 4.94 -17.09
CA ASN A 144 -12.22 6.11 -16.56
C ASN A 144 -10.71 5.88 -16.39
N THR A 145 -10.25 4.62 -16.48
CA THR A 145 -8.82 4.25 -16.41
C THR A 145 -7.97 5.00 -17.43
N ARG A 146 -8.53 5.36 -18.59
CA ARG A 146 -7.81 6.10 -19.64
C ARG A 146 -7.34 7.48 -19.19
N LEU A 147 -8.04 8.13 -18.26
CA LEU A 147 -7.65 9.46 -17.75
C LEU A 147 -6.37 9.41 -16.92
N LEU A 148 -6.02 8.23 -16.42
CA LEU A 148 -4.85 7.99 -15.55
C LEU A 148 -3.67 7.37 -16.30
N GLN A 149 -3.82 7.07 -17.60
CA GLN A 149 -2.77 6.36 -18.36
C GLN A 149 -1.42 7.07 -18.28
N ASP A 150 -1.41 8.39 -18.45
CA ASP A 150 -0.19 9.22 -18.40
C ASP A 150 0.32 9.48 -16.98
N TYR A 151 -0.37 8.97 -15.96
CA TYR A 151 -0.05 9.07 -14.53
C TYR A 151 0.18 7.71 -13.89
N THR A 152 0.14 6.63 -14.69
CA THR A 152 0.25 5.25 -14.19
C THR A 152 1.68 4.75 -14.37
N THR A 153 2.26 4.32 -13.26
CA THR A 153 3.56 3.66 -13.18
C THR A 153 3.36 2.16 -12.98
N THR A 154 4.06 1.36 -13.78
CA THR A 154 4.09 -0.10 -13.58
C THR A 154 5.23 -0.45 -12.63
N LEU A 155 4.94 -1.27 -11.62
CA LEU A 155 5.91 -1.80 -10.66
C LEU A 155 6.28 -3.22 -11.07
N GLU A 156 7.51 -3.38 -11.54
CA GLU A 156 8.08 -4.68 -11.97
C GLU A 156 8.90 -5.34 -10.84
N CYS A 157 8.45 -5.20 -9.60
CA CYS A 157 9.22 -5.61 -8.43
C CYS A 157 8.90 -7.03 -7.93
N PHE A 158 7.95 -7.75 -8.54
CA PHE A 158 7.56 -9.07 -8.04
C PHE A 158 8.60 -10.13 -8.37
N SER A 159 9.06 -10.81 -7.33
CA SER A 159 10.03 -11.89 -7.42
C SER A 159 9.43 -13.19 -6.89
N PRO A 160 9.63 -14.32 -7.59
CA PRO A 160 9.23 -15.63 -7.05
C PRO A 160 10.12 -16.10 -5.90
N HIS A 161 11.20 -15.37 -5.60
CA HIS A 161 12.22 -15.78 -4.64
C HIS A 161 12.43 -14.80 -3.50
N ARG A 162 11.91 -13.57 -3.61
CA ARG A 162 12.17 -12.50 -2.64
C ARG A 162 10.87 -11.81 -2.24
N PRO A 163 10.64 -11.62 -0.93
CA PRO A 163 9.53 -10.82 -0.47
C PRO A 163 9.77 -9.35 -0.78
N VAL A 164 8.68 -8.64 -1.03
CA VAL A 164 8.70 -7.21 -1.35
C VAL A 164 7.62 -6.52 -0.55
N ILE A 165 7.95 -5.34 -0.03
CA ILE A 165 6.99 -4.46 0.62
C ILE A 165 6.70 -3.31 -0.34
N VAL A 166 5.41 -3.06 -0.60
CA VAL A 166 4.95 -1.88 -1.34
C VAL A 166 4.18 -0.98 -0.40
N MET A 167 4.64 0.26 -0.29
CA MET A 167 3.97 1.31 0.47
C MET A 167 3.24 2.24 -0.48
N ILE A 168 2.00 2.58 -0.15
CA ILE A 168 1.11 3.38 -0.99
C ILE A 168 0.45 4.43 -0.13
N ASN A 169 0.55 5.69 -0.55
CA ASN A 169 -0.25 6.74 0.05
C ASN A 169 -1.71 6.56 -0.39
N ASN A 170 -2.56 6.10 0.53
CA ASN A 170 -3.97 5.81 0.29
C ASN A 170 -4.88 7.02 0.61
N SER A 171 -4.29 8.21 0.69
CA SER A 171 -5.01 9.42 1.08
C SER A 171 -5.93 9.96 -0.02
N VAL A 172 -6.91 10.76 0.37
CA VAL A 172 -7.83 11.48 -0.53
C VAL A 172 -8.08 12.89 0.01
N THR A 173 -7.02 13.60 0.33
CA THR A 173 -7.09 14.99 0.78
C THR A 173 -6.77 15.96 -0.33
N ASP A 174 -7.17 17.22 -0.14
CA ASP A 174 -6.75 18.32 -0.97
C ASP A 174 -5.46 18.93 -0.37
N SER A 175 -4.46 19.21 -1.22
CA SER A 175 -3.28 19.99 -0.86
C SER A 175 -3.59 21.33 -0.18
N THR A 176 -4.78 21.90 -0.41
CA THR A 176 -5.21 23.18 0.16
C THR A 176 -5.98 23.06 1.47
N SER A 177 -6.39 21.85 1.88
CA SER A 177 -7.29 21.69 3.03
C SER A 177 -6.59 21.92 4.36
N GLU A 178 -5.36 21.41 4.53
CA GLU A 178 -4.57 21.54 5.76
C GLU A 178 -3.07 21.49 5.49
N ALA A 179 -2.27 22.21 6.28
CA ALA A 179 -0.81 22.11 6.20
C ALA A 179 -0.36 20.69 6.57
N GLY A 180 0.32 20.02 5.64
CA GLY A 180 0.75 18.62 5.80
C GLY A 180 -0.21 17.58 5.22
N ALA A 181 -1.26 17.99 4.49
CA ALA A 181 -2.18 17.08 3.84
C ALA A 181 -1.47 16.17 2.81
N MET A 182 -1.57 14.86 3.02
CA MET A 182 -0.90 13.84 2.21
C MET A 182 -1.61 13.59 0.87
N LEU A 183 -0.90 13.66 -0.25
CA LEU A 183 -1.46 13.38 -1.58
C LEU A 183 -1.38 11.90 -1.94
N GLY A 184 -2.55 11.25 -2.03
CA GLY A 184 -2.63 9.83 -2.33
C GLY A 184 -2.42 9.46 -3.79
N VAL A 185 -2.44 8.15 -4.02
CA VAL A 185 -2.41 7.49 -5.32
C VAL A 185 -3.40 6.33 -5.35
N LEU A 186 -3.72 5.82 -6.54
CA LEU A 186 -4.49 4.60 -6.71
C LEU A 186 -3.55 3.44 -6.99
N HIS A 187 -3.97 2.22 -6.66
CA HIS A 187 -3.22 1.02 -6.99
C HIS A 187 -4.10 -0.05 -7.63
N GLY A 188 -3.48 -0.96 -8.37
CA GLY A 188 -4.13 -2.11 -8.97
C GLY A 188 -3.11 -3.18 -9.33
N ALA A 189 -3.57 -4.38 -9.65
CA ALA A 189 -2.69 -5.48 -9.99
C ALA A 189 -3.28 -6.37 -11.09
N THR A 190 -2.42 -6.92 -11.93
CA THR A 190 -2.78 -7.98 -12.88
C THR A 190 -2.20 -9.30 -12.43
N VAL A 191 -3.03 -10.34 -12.52
CA VAL A 191 -2.67 -11.73 -12.31
C VAL A 191 -3.09 -12.48 -13.58
N PRO A 192 -2.22 -12.55 -14.61
CA PRO A 192 -2.58 -13.10 -15.91
C PRO A 192 -2.88 -14.60 -15.88
N SER A 193 -2.36 -15.33 -14.90
CA SER A 193 -2.51 -16.78 -14.78
C SER A 193 -2.67 -17.18 -13.31
N PRO A 194 -3.87 -16.97 -12.73
CA PRO A 194 -4.16 -17.38 -11.35
C PRO A 194 -4.11 -18.90 -11.21
N SER A 195 -3.84 -19.39 -10.00
CA SER A 195 -3.82 -20.83 -9.72
C SER A 195 -4.24 -21.13 -8.28
N ASP A 196 -5.21 -22.04 -8.13
CA ASP A 196 -5.67 -22.56 -6.84
C ASP A 196 -4.63 -23.48 -6.17
N ASP A 197 -3.69 -24.02 -6.95
CA ASP A 197 -2.63 -24.96 -6.52
C ASP A 197 -1.40 -24.23 -5.94
N ALA A 198 -1.32 -22.92 -6.14
CA ALA A 198 -0.27 -22.08 -5.59
C ALA A 198 -0.87 -20.96 -4.73
N ARG A 199 -0.02 -20.18 -4.06
CA ARG A 199 -0.43 -19.06 -3.22
C ARG A 199 0.24 -17.78 -3.68
N ARG A 200 -0.53 -16.69 -3.69
CA ARG A 200 -0.06 -15.32 -3.84
C ARG A 200 -0.47 -14.55 -2.58
N VAL A 201 0.24 -14.83 -1.49
CA VAL A 201 -0.09 -14.27 -0.17
C VAL A 201 0.37 -12.82 -0.08
N ILE A 202 -0.56 -11.96 0.36
CA ILE A 202 -0.33 -10.56 0.65
C ILE A 202 -0.66 -10.31 2.12
N ASN A 203 0.30 -9.71 2.82
CA ASN A 203 0.14 -9.14 4.14
C ASN A 203 -0.23 -7.67 3.95
N SER A 204 -1.52 -7.35 4.06
CA SER A 204 -2.04 -5.99 3.87
C SER A 204 -2.31 -5.33 5.21
N THR A 205 -1.71 -4.18 5.42
CA THR A 205 -1.90 -3.39 6.63
C THR A 205 -2.18 -1.94 6.25
N MET A 206 -3.03 -1.27 7.02
CA MET A 206 -3.31 0.15 6.83
C MET A 206 -3.13 0.88 8.16
N PHE A 207 -2.58 2.07 8.10
CA PHE A 207 -2.58 3.02 9.21
C PHE A 207 -2.96 4.41 8.72
N ALA A 208 -3.46 5.22 9.63
CA ALA A 208 -3.98 6.54 9.32
C ALA A 208 -3.58 7.55 10.39
N THR A 209 -3.50 8.82 10.00
CA THR A 209 -3.23 9.90 10.94
C THR A 209 -4.41 9.99 11.91
N GLY A 210 -4.12 10.02 13.21
CA GLY A 210 -5.09 10.31 14.25
C GLY A 210 -4.73 11.58 15.00
N GLY A 211 -5.75 12.23 15.57
CA GLY A 211 -5.54 13.31 16.55
C GLY A 211 -4.85 12.80 17.82
N GLU A 212 -4.35 13.71 18.66
CA GLU A 212 -3.72 13.36 19.93
C GLU A 212 -4.61 12.39 20.76
N GLY A 213 -4.03 11.27 21.19
CA GLY A 213 -4.74 10.26 21.99
C GLY A 213 -5.70 9.36 21.21
N MET A 214 -5.76 9.44 19.87
CA MET A 214 -6.54 8.49 19.08
C MET A 214 -5.97 7.08 19.17
N VAL A 215 -6.82 6.16 19.62
CA VAL A 215 -6.58 4.72 19.57
C VAL A 215 -7.25 4.18 18.31
N GLY A 216 -6.48 3.52 17.46
CA GLY A 216 -7.01 2.87 16.25
C GLY A 216 -7.88 1.65 16.60
N PRO A 217 -8.65 1.12 15.64
CA PRO A 217 -9.49 -0.06 15.85
C PRO A 217 -8.71 -1.37 16.10
N VAL A 218 -7.41 -1.38 15.84
CA VAL A 218 -6.54 -2.56 15.99
C VAL A 218 -5.86 -2.52 17.36
N SER A 219 -6.03 -3.59 18.13
CA SER A 219 -5.43 -3.77 19.46
C SER A 219 -4.02 -4.39 19.40
N GLU A 220 -3.29 -4.36 20.51
CA GLU A 220 -2.01 -5.07 20.64
C GLU A 220 -2.16 -6.60 20.47
N ALA A 221 -3.31 -7.15 20.86
CA ALA A 221 -3.61 -8.56 20.65
C ALA A 221 -3.72 -8.88 19.15
N ASP A 222 -4.40 -8.02 18.38
CA ASP A 222 -4.49 -8.17 16.92
C ASP A 222 -3.12 -8.09 16.24
N VAL A 223 -2.22 -7.22 16.72
CA VAL A 223 -0.83 -7.14 16.25
C VAL A 223 -0.07 -8.43 16.57
N SER A 224 -0.19 -8.94 17.80
CA SER A 224 0.42 -10.21 18.21
C SER A 224 -0.09 -11.38 17.36
N ASP A 225 -1.39 -11.41 17.09
CA ASP A 225 -2.03 -12.45 16.29
C ASP A 225 -1.58 -12.36 14.83
N PHE A 226 -1.55 -11.16 14.25
CA PHE A 226 -1.01 -10.94 12.91
C PHE A 226 0.44 -11.43 12.80
N LEU A 227 1.30 -11.15 13.77
CA LEU A 227 2.70 -11.61 13.75
C LEU A 227 2.80 -13.15 13.73
N LYS A 228 1.92 -13.85 14.44
CA LYS A 228 2.03 -15.30 14.68
C LYS A 228 1.15 -16.16 13.80
N THR A 229 0.14 -15.59 13.15
CA THR A 229 -0.85 -16.36 12.41
C THR A 229 -0.21 -17.13 11.25
N SER A 230 -0.59 -18.40 11.13
CA SER A 230 -0.38 -19.22 9.94
C SER A 230 -1.54 -19.09 8.96
N SER A 231 -2.67 -18.51 9.39
CA SER A 231 -3.88 -18.49 8.58
C SER A 231 -3.76 -17.57 7.37
N VAL A 232 -4.34 -18.02 6.24
CA VAL A 232 -4.45 -17.25 5.00
C VAL A 232 -5.92 -17.18 4.62
N ARG A 233 -6.48 -15.97 4.55
CA ARG A 233 -7.85 -15.80 4.05
C ARG A 233 -7.92 -16.08 2.57
N ARG A 234 -8.86 -16.92 2.12
CA ARG A 234 -8.98 -17.30 0.71
C ARG A 234 -10.30 -16.87 0.07
N ARG A 235 -10.20 -16.42 -1.18
CA ARG A 235 -11.32 -16.36 -2.12
C ARG A 235 -10.94 -17.24 -3.31
N GLY A 236 -11.85 -18.13 -3.73
CA GLY A 236 -11.60 -18.95 -4.90
C GLY A 236 -11.69 -18.11 -6.16
N TYR A 237 -10.89 -18.43 -7.17
CA TYR A 237 -10.93 -17.70 -8.45
C TYR A 237 -12.25 -17.94 -9.21
N ASP A 238 -12.80 -19.15 -9.09
CA ASP A 238 -14.07 -19.59 -9.68
C ASP A 238 -15.15 -19.90 -8.61
N LYS A 239 -14.80 -19.79 -7.33
CA LYS A 239 -15.65 -20.20 -6.20
C LYS A 239 -15.78 -19.07 -5.19
N PRO A 240 -16.99 -18.79 -4.67
CA PRO A 240 -17.22 -17.66 -3.78
C PRO A 240 -16.34 -17.69 -2.52
N HIS A 241 -16.00 -18.88 -2.00
CA HIS A 241 -15.08 -19.05 -0.86
C HIS A 241 -14.32 -20.37 -0.97
N LEU A 242 -13.05 -20.35 -0.57
CA LEU A 242 -12.26 -21.55 -0.23
C LEU A 242 -12.08 -21.58 1.28
N GLU A 243 -11.87 -22.75 1.86
CA GLU A 243 -11.51 -22.85 3.28
C GLU A 243 -10.19 -22.10 3.51
N ASP A 244 -10.14 -21.31 4.58
CA ASP A 244 -8.91 -20.64 5.00
C ASP A 244 -7.87 -21.70 5.36
N ASP A 245 -6.62 -21.49 4.91
CA ASP A 245 -5.53 -22.36 5.34
C ASP A 245 -5.28 -22.08 6.85
N THR A 246 -5.06 -23.12 7.66
CA THR A 246 -4.65 -23.01 9.07
C THR A 246 -3.24 -23.47 9.28
#